data_AF-A0AAV8T252-F1
#
_entry.id   AF-A0AAV8T252-F1
#
_cell.length_a   1.000
_cell.length_b   1.000
_cell.length_c   1.000
_cell.angle_alpha   90.00
_cell.angle_beta   90.00
_cell.angle_gamma   90.00
#
_symmetry.space_group_name_H-M   'P 1'
#
loop_
_entity.id
_entity.type
_entity.pdbx_description
1 polymer ?
#
loop_
_entity_poly.entity_id
_entity_poly.type
_entity_poly.pdbx_seq_one_letter_code
_entity_poly.pdbx_strand_id
1 'polypeptide(L)'
;MGDLDKVKNEAVQIIGMFQVLPRLVVFDLDYTLWLSIGMLHALKEKGIDVAIASRSPTVDIARIFLEKLNIKSMFEIFSSWTHKTEHVLRVHSRTGVPFNYMLFFYDEDMDIEAGLTKFSQNFNTTKNKKQKWQKFTKHSKSSKKMDD
;
A
#
# COMPACT_ATOMS: atom_id res chain seq x y z
N MET A 1 -20.64 7.42 17.45
CA MET A 1 -19.34 6.80 17.85
C MET A 1 -19.34 5.28 17.71
N GLY A 2 -20.31 4.54 18.29
CA GLY A 2 -20.25 3.07 18.34
C GLY A 2 -20.13 2.31 17.00
N ASP A 3 -20.69 2.83 15.90
CA ASP A 3 -20.60 2.17 14.59
C ASP A 3 -19.20 2.29 13.96
N LEU A 4 -18.54 3.45 14.15
CA LEU A 4 -17.17 3.68 13.71
C LEU A 4 -16.18 2.78 14.45
N ASP A 5 -16.35 2.67 15.76
CA ASP A 5 -15.51 1.82 16.61
C ASP A 5 -15.69 0.34 16.26
N LYS A 6 -16.90 -0.08 15.93
CA LYS A 6 -17.18 -1.44 15.45
C LYS A 6 -16.43 -1.74 14.15
N VAL A 7 -16.58 -0.88 13.13
CA VAL A 7 -15.90 -1.05 11.84
C VAL A 7 -14.38 -1.03 11.99
N LYS A 8 -13.86 -0.15 12.85
CA LYS A 8 -12.43 -0.11 13.18
C LYS A 8 -11.98 -1.42 13.83
N ASN A 9 -12.70 -1.93 14.82
CA ASN A 9 -12.29 -3.14 15.54
C ASN A 9 -12.30 -4.38 14.62
N GLU A 10 -13.32 -4.50 13.76
CA GLU A 10 -13.39 -5.53 12.73
C GLU A 10 -12.20 -5.44 11.76
N ALA A 11 -11.88 -4.24 11.30
CA ALA A 11 -10.71 -3.98 10.46
C ALA A 11 -9.40 -4.39 11.15
N VAL A 12 -9.22 -4.02 12.42
CA VAL A 12 -8.05 -4.39 13.23
C VAL A 12 -7.89 -5.90 13.34
N GLN A 13 -9.01 -6.63 13.48
CA GLN A 13 -9.02 -8.10 13.51
C GLN A 13 -8.60 -8.67 12.15
N ILE A 14 -9.23 -8.23 11.05
CA ILE A 14 -8.89 -8.67 9.68
C ILE A 14 -7.41 -8.43 9.38
N ILE A 15 -6.90 -7.21 9.61
CA ILE A 15 -5.49 -6.89 9.38
C ILE A 15 -4.59 -7.78 10.24
N GLY A 16 -5.00 -8.07 11.49
CA GLY A 16 -4.27 -8.95 12.41
C GLY A 16 -4.15 -10.41 11.97
N MET A 17 -4.96 -10.86 11.00
CA MET A 17 -4.89 -12.24 10.47
C MET A 17 -3.72 -12.43 9.49
N PHE A 18 -3.14 -11.36 8.95
CA PHE A 18 -2.06 -11.43 7.97
C PHE A 18 -0.67 -11.34 8.62
N GLN A 19 0.20 -12.31 8.33
CA GLN A 19 1.60 -12.31 8.82
C GLN A 19 2.48 -11.27 8.11
N VAL A 20 2.13 -10.90 6.89
CA VAL A 20 2.86 -9.93 6.08
C VAL A 20 1.91 -8.81 5.72
N LEU A 21 2.25 -7.60 6.14
CA LEU A 21 1.47 -6.39 5.93
C LEU A 21 2.21 -5.41 5.04
N PRO A 22 1.49 -4.59 4.24
CA PRO A 22 2.09 -3.46 3.56
C PRO A 22 2.58 -2.44 4.61
N ARG A 23 3.62 -1.70 4.25
CA ARG A 23 4.07 -0.54 5.03
C ARG A 23 3.35 0.73 4.62
N LEU A 24 2.84 0.76 3.38
CA LEU A 24 2.13 1.89 2.81
C LEU A 24 0.95 1.40 1.98
N VAL A 25 -0.22 1.98 2.22
CA VAL A 25 -1.40 1.82 1.38
C VAL A 25 -1.63 3.11 0.60
N VAL A 26 -1.78 3.00 -0.72
CA VAL A 26 -1.98 4.14 -1.62
C VAL A 26 -3.35 4.03 -2.27
N PHE A 27 -4.20 5.04 -2.06
CA PHE A 27 -5.56 5.11 -2.61
C PHE A 27 -5.62 6.05 -3.81
N ASP A 28 -6.40 5.69 -4.84
CA ASP A 28 -6.84 6.64 -5.86
C ASP A 28 -7.86 7.62 -5.23
N LEU A 29 -7.85 8.89 -5.62
CA LEU A 29 -8.75 9.88 -4.99
C LEU A 29 -10.16 9.80 -5.57
N ASP A 30 -10.27 9.52 -6.87
CA ASP A 30 -11.48 9.86 -7.63
C ASP A 30 -12.66 8.93 -7.30
N TYR A 31 -12.44 7.76 -6.66
CA TYR A 31 -13.50 6.80 -6.33
C TYR A 31 -13.28 5.98 -5.05
N THR A 32 -12.27 6.30 -4.21
CA THR A 32 -11.90 5.43 -3.06
C THR A 32 -12.26 6.00 -1.68
N LEU A 33 -12.85 7.20 -1.62
CA LEU A 33 -13.20 7.87 -0.37
C LEU A 33 -14.45 7.34 0.34
N TRP A 34 -15.08 6.30 -0.20
CA TRP A 34 -16.08 5.48 0.50
C TRP A 34 -15.44 4.53 1.53
N LEU A 35 -14.10 4.45 1.59
CA LEU A 35 -13.40 3.75 2.66
C LEU A 35 -13.76 4.38 4.02
N SER A 36 -14.32 3.56 4.92
CA SER A 36 -14.78 4.06 6.21
C SER A 36 -13.62 4.65 7.03
N ILE A 37 -13.89 5.73 7.76
CA ILE A 37 -12.92 6.36 8.67
C ILE A 37 -12.36 5.32 9.66
N GLY A 38 -13.16 4.31 10.03
CA GLY A 38 -12.74 3.22 10.93
C GLY A 38 -11.62 2.37 10.34
N MET A 39 -11.65 2.09 9.04
CA MET A 39 -10.57 1.37 8.34
C MET A 39 -9.27 2.16 8.34
N LEU A 40 -9.34 3.47 8.09
CA LEU A 40 -8.15 4.34 8.13
C LEU A 40 -7.50 4.36 9.53
N HIS A 41 -8.33 4.40 10.58
CA HIS A 41 -7.82 4.29 11.96
C HIS A 41 -7.20 2.93 12.25
N ALA A 42 -7.78 1.85 11.73
CA ALA A 42 -7.23 0.51 11.90
C ALA A 42 -5.87 0.33 11.21
N LEU A 43 -5.71 0.84 9.99
CA LEU A 43 -4.43 0.87 9.28
C LEU A 43 -3.38 1.63 10.09
N LYS A 44 -3.73 2.83 10.57
CA LYS A 44 -2.82 3.66 11.38
C LYS A 44 -2.45 2.98 12.71
N GLU A 45 -3.41 2.33 13.37
CA GLU A 45 -3.16 1.56 14.60
C GLU A 45 -2.19 0.39 14.37
N LYS A 46 -2.22 -0.22 13.19
CA LYS A 46 -1.29 -1.28 12.79
C LYS A 46 0.05 -0.76 12.27
N GLY A 47 0.29 0.55 12.31
CA GLY A 47 1.52 1.18 11.83
C GLY A 47 1.68 1.14 10.31
N ILE A 48 0.55 1.09 9.59
CA ILE A 48 0.51 1.14 8.13
C ILE A 48 0.23 2.59 7.72
N ASP A 49 1.17 3.19 6.99
CA ASP A 49 1.00 4.53 6.48
C ASP A 49 -0.03 4.55 5.34
N VAL A 50 -0.70 5.69 5.15
CA VAL A 50 -1.69 5.86 4.08
C VAL A 50 -1.35 7.09 3.23
N ALA A 51 -1.51 6.93 1.93
CA ALA A 51 -1.27 7.99 0.95
C ALA A 51 -2.38 8.03 -0.10
N ILE A 52 -2.52 9.19 -0.73
CA ILE A 52 -3.45 9.40 -1.84
C ILE A 52 -2.65 9.69 -3.10
N ALA A 53 -2.96 9.01 -4.20
CA ALA A 53 -2.40 9.25 -5.52
C ALA A 53 -3.53 9.61 -6.50
N SER A 54 -3.68 10.91 -6.81
CA SER A 54 -4.76 11.40 -7.68
C SER A 54 -4.24 11.93 -9.01
N ARG A 55 -4.91 11.58 -10.10
CA ARG A 55 -4.67 12.19 -11.43
C ARG A 55 -5.33 13.56 -11.59
N SER A 56 -6.14 14.00 -10.63
CA SER A 56 -6.77 15.32 -10.65
C SER A 56 -5.82 16.38 -10.08
N PRO A 57 -5.62 17.53 -10.76
CA PRO A 57 -4.74 18.59 -10.28
C PRO A 57 -5.28 19.36 -9.08
N THR A 58 -6.51 19.13 -8.66
CA THR A 58 -7.11 19.86 -7.55
C THR A 58 -6.71 19.26 -6.21
N VAL A 59 -5.41 19.31 -5.91
CA VAL A 59 -4.85 19.05 -4.56
C VAL A 59 -5.61 19.83 -3.51
N ASP A 60 -5.97 21.07 -3.84
CA ASP A 60 -6.66 21.95 -2.91
C ASP A 60 -8.07 21.44 -2.61
N ILE A 61 -8.79 20.88 -3.59
CA ILE A 61 -10.09 20.24 -3.35
C ILE A 61 -9.92 18.99 -2.49
N ALA A 62 -8.94 18.14 -2.80
CA ALA A 62 -8.65 16.95 -2.00
C ALA A 62 -8.31 17.32 -0.54
N ARG A 63 -7.48 18.35 -0.37
CA ARG A 63 -7.07 18.87 0.93
C ARG A 63 -8.25 19.43 1.71
N ILE A 64 -9.07 20.29 1.10
CA ILE A 64 -10.27 20.87 1.72
C ILE A 64 -11.24 19.76 2.12
N PHE A 65 -11.43 18.74 1.26
CA PHE A 65 -12.29 17.60 1.55
C PHE A 65 -11.80 16.82 2.78
N LEU A 66 -10.50 16.49 2.83
CA LEU A 66 -9.90 15.78 3.97
C LEU A 66 -9.85 16.63 5.25
N GLU A 67 -9.73 17.96 5.13
CA GLU A 67 -9.84 18.89 6.26
C GLU A 67 -11.25 18.91 6.84
N LYS A 68 -12.28 18.95 5.99
CA LYS A 68 -13.68 18.87 6.43
C LYS A 68 -14.00 17.56 7.14
N LEU A 69 -13.35 16.47 6.75
CA LEU A 69 -13.46 15.17 7.42
C LEU A 69 -12.55 15.02 8.65
N ASN A 70 -11.70 16.02 8.93
CA ASN A 70 -10.70 16.00 10.01
C ASN A 70 -9.71 14.81 9.95
N ILE A 71 -9.44 14.31 8.74
CA ILE A 71 -8.53 13.16 8.50
C ILE A 71 -7.30 13.55 7.68
N LYS A 72 -7.15 14.83 7.31
CA LYS A 72 -5.98 15.31 6.54
C LYS A 72 -4.64 14.86 7.13
N SER A 73 -4.49 14.91 8.45
CA SER A 73 -3.24 14.53 9.14
C SER A 73 -2.91 13.03 9.06
N MET A 74 -3.81 12.22 8.51
CA MET A 74 -3.59 10.79 8.28
C MET A 74 -2.92 10.52 6.94
N PHE A 75 -3.02 11.43 5.96
CA PHE A 75 -2.60 11.19 4.58
C PHE A 75 -1.44 12.07 4.14
N GLU A 76 -0.55 11.48 3.34
CA GLU A 76 0.30 12.23 2.41
C GLU A 76 -0.35 12.23 1.01
N ILE A 77 -0.45 13.41 0.37
CA ILE A 77 -1.14 13.58 -0.92
C ILE A 77 -0.10 13.74 -2.03
N PHE A 78 -0.16 12.84 -3.01
CA PHE A 78 0.68 12.84 -4.21
C PHE A 78 -0.18 13.10 -5.45
N SER A 79 -0.19 14.35 -5.92
CA SER A 79 -0.89 14.73 -7.14
C SER A 79 0.08 15.01 -8.29
N SER A 80 -0.37 14.74 -9.50
CA SER A 80 0.29 15.17 -10.74
C SER A 80 -0.64 14.96 -11.92
N TRP A 81 -0.41 15.68 -13.02
CA TRP A 81 -1.05 15.45 -14.32
C TRP A 81 -0.47 14.26 -15.11
N THR A 82 0.47 13.53 -14.50
CA THR A 82 1.30 12.55 -15.22
C THR A 82 0.72 11.15 -15.12
N HIS A 83 1.25 10.21 -15.90
CA HIS A 83 0.76 8.83 -15.92
C HIS A 83 0.89 8.14 -14.55
N LYS A 84 0.01 7.18 -14.24
CA LYS A 84 -0.03 6.47 -12.93
C LYS A 84 1.32 5.89 -12.48
N THR A 85 2.17 5.49 -13.42
CA THR A 85 3.54 5.03 -13.16
C THR A 85 4.41 6.09 -12.50
N GLU A 86 4.28 7.36 -12.87
CA GLU A 86 5.02 8.46 -12.25
C GLU A 86 4.55 8.74 -10.83
N HIS A 87 3.26 8.56 -10.52
CA HIS A 87 2.76 8.65 -9.15
C HIS A 87 3.44 7.61 -8.25
N VAL A 88 3.52 6.37 -8.72
CA VAL A 88 4.17 5.27 -8.00
C VAL A 88 5.64 5.59 -7.72
N LEU A 89 6.38 6.11 -8.72
CA LEU A 89 7.77 6.53 -8.55
C LEU A 89 7.91 7.68 -7.55
N ARG A 90 7.02 8.67 -7.60
CA ARG A 90 7.03 9.82 -6.69
C ARG A 90 6.74 9.42 -5.25
N VAL A 91 5.74 8.56 -5.04
CA VAL A 91 5.42 7.99 -3.73
C VAL A 91 6.64 7.25 -3.18
N HIS A 92 7.29 6.39 -3.99
CA HIS A 92 8.50 5.69 -3.58
C HIS A 92 9.65 6.65 -3.23
N SER A 93 9.92 7.64 -4.07
CA SER A 93 10.98 8.62 -3.84
C SER A 93 10.76 9.45 -2.57
N ARG A 94 9.51 9.73 -2.20
CA ARG A 94 9.16 10.58 -1.05
C ARG A 94 9.09 9.80 0.25
N THR A 95 8.49 8.61 0.22
CA THR A 95 8.29 7.76 1.40
C THR A 95 9.48 6.84 1.70
N GLY A 96 10.31 6.54 0.69
CA GLY A 96 11.40 5.54 0.79
C GLY A 96 10.91 4.10 0.94
N VAL A 97 9.59 3.84 0.93
CA VAL A 97 9.04 2.49 1.06
C VAL A 97 9.31 1.72 -0.23
N PRO A 98 9.87 0.49 -0.21
CA PRO A 98 10.07 -0.27 -1.44
C PRO A 98 8.74 -0.76 -2.03
N PHE A 99 8.64 -0.89 -3.36
CA PHE A 99 7.39 -1.26 -4.05
C PHE A 99 6.74 -2.56 -3.55
N ASN A 100 7.54 -3.56 -3.16
CA ASN A 100 7.02 -4.82 -2.64
C ASN A 100 6.40 -4.72 -1.24
N TYR A 101 6.45 -3.54 -0.61
CA TYR A 101 5.79 -3.21 0.65
C TYR A 101 4.67 -2.18 0.47
N MET A 102 4.29 -1.86 -0.76
CA MET A 102 3.17 -0.97 -1.07
C MET A 102 1.96 -1.78 -1.54
N LEU A 103 0.77 -1.39 -1.07
CA LEU A 103 -0.51 -1.86 -1.59
C LEU A 103 -1.24 -0.69 -2.24
N PHE A 104 -1.69 -0.87 -3.47
CA PHE A 104 -2.40 0.18 -4.22
C PHE A 104 -3.85 -0.22 -4.45
N PHE A 105 -4.78 0.68 -4.09
CA PHE A 105 -6.21 0.60 -4.37
C PHE A 105 -6.55 1.57 -5.50
N TYR A 106 -6.93 1.02 -6.66
CA TYR A 106 -7.25 1.79 -7.88
C TYR A 106 -8.63 1.48 -8.46
N ASP A 107 -9.32 0.48 -7.92
CA ASP A 107 -10.56 -0.07 -8.46
C ASP A 107 -11.70 0.11 -7.45
N GLU A 108 -12.93 0.25 -7.96
CA GLU A 108 -14.12 0.64 -7.20
C GLU A 108 -14.63 -0.45 -6.26
N ASP A 109 -14.14 -1.69 -6.35
CA ASP A 109 -14.70 -2.84 -5.61
C ASP A 109 -13.70 -3.55 -4.68
N MET A 110 -12.50 -2.99 -4.47
CA MET A 110 -11.47 -3.69 -3.68
C MET A 110 -11.65 -3.45 -2.18
N ASP A 111 -12.14 -4.46 -1.46
CA ASP A 111 -12.11 -4.49 0.00
C ASP A 111 -10.71 -4.75 0.57
N ILE A 112 -10.53 -4.46 1.87
CA ILE A 112 -9.23 -4.55 2.54
C ILE A 112 -8.72 -6.00 2.66
N GLU A 113 -9.60 -6.96 2.86
CA GLU A 113 -9.24 -8.37 3.04
C GLU A 113 -8.72 -8.96 1.72
N ALA A 114 -9.42 -8.69 0.62
CA ALA A 114 -9.01 -9.03 -0.73
C ALA A 114 -7.67 -8.36 -1.09
N GLY A 115 -7.53 -7.07 -0.77
CA GLY A 115 -6.29 -6.32 -0.97
C GLY A 115 -5.10 -6.94 -0.24
N LEU A 116 -5.24 -7.23 1.06
CA LEU A 116 -4.20 -7.84 1.90
C LEU A 116 -3.88 -9.29 1.49
N THR A 117 -4.90 -10.05 1.08
CA THR A 117 -4.72 -11.40 0.55
C THR A 117 -3.84 -11.40 -0.70
N LYS A 118 -4.18 -10.54 -1.67
CA LYS A 118 -3.40 -10.38 -2.90
C LYS A 118 -1.99 -9.87 -2.62
N PHE A 119 -1.85 -8.94 -1.68
CA PHE A 119 -0.54 -8.45 -1.24
C PHE A 119 0.33 -9.58 -0.67
N SER A 120 -0.20 -10.38 0.26
CA SER A 120 0.52 -11.50 0.89
C SER A 120 0.96 -12.55 -0.14
N GLN A 121 0.08 -12.92 -1.08
CA GLN A 121 0.40 -13.84 -2.17
C GLN A 121 1.54 -13.31 -3.07
N ASN A 122 1.47 -12.04 -3.44
CA ASN A 122 2.50 -11.38 -4.26
C ASN A 122 3.84 -11.28 -3.53
N PHE A 123 3.83 -10.95 -2.24
CA PHE A 123 5.03 -10.85 -1.41
C PHE A 123 5.76 -12.20 -1.34
N ASN A 124 5.03 -13.27 -1.05
CA ASN A 124 5.59 -14.63 -0.96
C ASN A 124 6.12 -15.11 -2.32
N THR A 125 5.40 -14.84 -3.41
CA THR A 125 5.84 -15.20 -4.76
C THR A 125 7.14 -14.48 -5.13
N THR A 126 7.24 -13.19 -4.83
CA THR A 126 8.44 -12.38 -5.11
C THR A 126 9.64 -12.85 -4.28
N LYS A 127 9.41 -13.17 -3.00
CA LYS A 127 10.41 -13.75 -2.10
C LYS A 127 10.92 -15.10 -2.62
N ASN A 128 10.02 -15.99 -3.03
CA ASN A 128 10.37 -17.31 -3.58
C ASN A 128 11.16 -17.20 -4.88
N LYS A 129 10.73 -16.33 -5.80
CA LYS A 129 11.48 -16.05 -7.04
C LYS A 129 12.88 -15.55 -6.70
N LYS A 130 13.03 -14.54 -5.82
CA LYS A 130 14.32 -13.99 -5.41
C LYS A 130 15.25 -15.05 -4.81
N GLN A 131 14.73 -15.92 -3.94
CA GLN A 131 15.51 -17.03 -3.36
C GLN A 131 15.98 -18.04 -4.43
N LYS A 132 15.10 -18.40 -5.37
CA LYS A 132 15.44 -19.29 -6.49
C LYS A 132 16.58 -18.71 -7.33
N TRP A 133 16.51 -17.43 -7.72
CA TRP A 133 17.55 -16.74 -8.46
C TRP A 133 18.89 -16.66 -7.70
N GLN A 134 18.85 -16.42 -6.39
CA GLN A 134 20.07 -16.44 -5.56
C GLN A 134 20.74 -17.82 -5.51
N LYS A 135 19.97 -18.91 -5.52
CA LYS A 135 20.53 -20.28 -5.56
C LYS A 135 21.21 -20.57 -6.90
N PHE A 136 20.59 -20.18 -8.03
CA PHE A 136 21.17 -20.34 -9.36
C PHE A 136 22.47 -19.56 -9.55
N THR A 137 22.52 -18.32 -9.09
CA THR A 137 23.73 -17.48 -9.18
C THR A 137 24.88 -17.99 -8.30
N LYS A 138 24.58 -18.65 -7.18
CA LYS A 138 25.59 -19.32 -6.35
C LYS A 138 26.14 -20.59 -7.01
N HIS A 139 25.28 -21.42 -7.62
CA HIS A 139 25.71 -22.64 -8.32
C HIS A 139 26.57 -22.33 -9.56
N SER A 140 26.25 -21.29 -10.32
CA SER A 140 27.05 -20.87 -11.48
C SER A 140 28.41 -20.25 -11.12
N LYS A 141 28.59 -19.76 -9.88
CA LYS A 141 29.88 -19.26 -9.38
C LYS A 141 30.77 -20.38 -8.83
N SER A 142 30.20 -21.48 -8.32
CA SER A 142 31.01 -22.63 -7.87
C SER A 142 31.50 -23.48 -9.05
N SER A 143 30.73 -23.57 -10.14
CA SER A 143 31.13 -24.32 -11.34
C SER A 143 32.27 -23.67 -12.13
N LYS A 144 32.51 -22.36 -11.97
CA LYS A 144 33.60 -21.61 -12.64
C LYS A 144 34.94 -21.63 -11.90
N LYS A 145 35.02 -22.29 -10.73
CA LYS A 145 36.23 -22.35 -9.88
C LYS A 145 36.96 -23.71 -9.95
N MET A 146 36.58 -24.59 -10.87
CA MET A 146 37.15 -25.95 -10.97
C MET A 146 38.03 -26.15 -12.22
N ASP A 147 38.29 -25.08 -12.99
CA ASP A 147 39.02 -25.15 -14.27
C ASP A 147 40.38 -24.42 -14.26
N ASP A 148 40.97 -24.15 -13.07
CA ASP A 148 42.34 -23.63 -12.91
C ASP A 148 43.25 -24.64 -12.20
#